data_AF-A0A2G2Z1C3-F1
#
_entry.id   AF-A0A2G2Z1C3-F1
#
_cell.length_a   1.000
_cell.length_b   1.000
_cell.length_c   1.000
_cell.angle_alpha   90.00
_cell.angle_beta   90.00
_cell.angle_gamma   90.00
#
_symmetry.space_group_name_H-M   'P 1'
#
loop_
_entity.id
_entity.type
_entity.pdbx_description
1 polymer ?
#
loop_
_entity_poly.entity_id
_entity_poly.type
_entity_poly.pdbx_seq_one_letter_code
_entity_poly.pdbx_strand_id
1 'polypeptide(L)'
;MHKRIINFCPITIHRGEDMANETSKCLRDWGIDKIFTITVDNASSNNMSVKELNKIFTKWGTNFINGEHLHVRCMAHTINLIVHNGLKVTGMSIEKVRKAVKYIRHSPIWCKRFQECCEDVDINSKKLLCLDISTRWNSTYLMLNRVIDCENGLLSYVDHDIGL
;
A
#
# COMPACT_ATOMS: atom_id res chain seq x y z
N MET A 1 -3.21 24.49 -2.93
CA MET A 1 -3.92 23.46 -2.14
C MET A 1 -3.21 23.31 -0.79
N HIS A 2 -3.86 23.63 0.32
CA HIS A 2 -3.27 23.44 1.65
C HIS A 2 -3.49 21.99 2.11
N LYS A 3 -2.43 21.36 2.62
CA LYS A 3 -2.48 20.02 3.21
C LYS A 3 -2.07 20.16 4.67
N ARG A 4 -2.98 19.82 5.58
CA ARG A 4 -2.74 19.88 7.03
C ARG A 4 -3.20 18.57 7.65
N ILE A 5 -2.39 18.06 8.56
CA ILE A 5 -2.79 16.95 9.43
C ILE A 5 -3.45 17.58 10.64
N ILE A 6 -4.71 17.22 10.91
CA ILE A 6 -5.49 17.79 12.01
C ILE A 6 -5.52 16.86 13.23
N ASN A 7 -5.34 15.55 13.05
CA ASN A 7 -5.34 14.60 14.16
C ASN A 7 -4.72 13.25 13.80
N PHE A 8 -4.23 12.54 14.81
CA PHE A 8 -3.96 11.10 14.80
C PHE A 8 -4.69 10.49 16.01
N CYS A 9 -5.77 9.76 15.78
CA CYS A 9 -6.58 9.16 16.84
C CYS A 9 -6.47 7.63 16.79
N PRO A 10 -6.03 6.96 17.86
CA PRO A 10 -6.11 5.50 17.95
C PRO A 10 -7.57 5.08 18.18
N ILE A 11 -8.09 4.23 17.29
CA ILE A 11 -9.45 3.71 17.37
C ILE A 11 -9.36 2.24 17.79
N THR A 12 -9.90 1.90 18.95
CA THR A 12 -9.86 0.54 19.51
C THR A 12 -10.89 -0.40 18.88
N ILE A 13 -12.00 0.16 18.37
CA ILE A 13 -13.09 -0.60 17.76
C ILE A 13 -13.35 -0.06 16.34
N HIS A 14 -13.10 -0.88 15.33
CA HIS A 14 -13.20 -0.48 13.91
C HIS A 14 -14.64 -0.60 13.35
N ARG A 15 -15.66 -0.25 14.13
CA ARG A 15 -17.04 -0.13 13.60
C ARG A 15 -17.19 1.24 12.95
N GLY A 16 -17.99 1.30 11.88
CA GLY A 16 -18.18 2.56 11.13
C GLY A 16 -18.67 3.72 11.99
N GLU A 17 -19.53 3.44 12.96
CA GLU A 17 -20.07 4.42 13.91
C GLU A 17 -19.00 5.03 14.81
N ASP A 18 -18.13 4.20 15.40
CA ASP A 18 -17.03 4.67 16.25
C ASP A 18 -16.07 5.57 15.46
N MET A 19 -15.73 5.16 14.23
CA MET A 19 -14.89 5.97 13.34
C MET A 19 -15.56 7.32 12.98
N ALA A 20 -16.87 7.32 12.75
CA ALA A 20 -17.62 8.54 12.46
C ALA A 20 -17.66 9.48 13.67
N ASN A 21 -17.87 8.94 14.87
CA ASN A 21 -17.90 9.71 16.11
C ASN A 21 -16.55 10.38 16.38
N GLU A 22 -15.44 9.63 16.30
CA GLU A 22 -14.09 10.19 16.48
C GLU A 22 -13.74 11.23 15.42
N THR A 23 -14.11 10.98 14.16
CA THR A 23 -13.91 11.95 13.07
C THR A 23 -14.72 13.23 13.33
N SER A 24 -15.99 13.10 13.75
CA SER A 24 -16.87 14.24 14.01
C SER A 24 -16.41 15.08 15.21
N LYS A 25 -15.90 14.43 16.25
CA LYS A 25 -15.31 15.08 17.43
C LYS A 25 -14.09 15.89 17.02
N CYS A 26 -13.18 15.27 16.26
CA CYS A 26 -12.02 15.97 15.72
C CYS A 26 -12.40 17.19 14.88
N LEU A 27 -13.39 17.08 13.99
CA LEU A 27 -13.85 18.20 13.18
C LEU A 27 -14.40 19.35 14.05
N ARG A 28 -15.18 19.03 15.09
CA ARG A 28 -15.70 20.02 16.06
C ARG A 28 -14.61 20.71 16.86
N ASP A 29 -13.63 19.95 17.36
CA ASP A 29 -12.51 20.48 18.15
C ASP A 29 -11.70 21.53 17.34
N TRP A 30 -11.65 21.35 16.02
CA TRP A 30 -11.01 22.30 15.09
C TRP A 30 -11.95 23.40 14.55
N GLY A 31 -13.23 23.41 14.94
CA GLY A 31 -14.23 24.35 14.41
C GLY A 31 -14.55 24.15 12.93
N ILE A 32 -14.35 22.94 12.41
CA ILE A 32 -14.62 22.58 11.01
C ILE A 32 -16.01 21.95 10.93
N ASP A 33 -16.97 22.68 10.38
CA ASP A 33 -18.37 22.26 10.27
C ASP A 33 -18.85 22.13 8.81
N LYS A 34 -18.14 22.74 7.86
CA LYS A 34 -18.43 22.71 6.41
C LYS A 34 -17.54 21.69 5.69
N ILE A 35 -18.09 20.49 5.47
CA ILE A 35 -17.42 19.40 4.76
C ILE A 35 -18.17 19.11 3.47
N PHE A 36 -17.47 19.20 2.34
CA PHE A 36 -18.03 18.86 1.03
C PHE A 36 -17.85 17.37 0.69
N THR A 37 -16.64 16.84 0.95
CA THR A 37 -16.26 15.48 0.57
C THR A 37 -15.33 14.87 1.60
N ILE A 38 -15.45 13.56 1.78
CA ILE A 38 -14.60 12.68 2.56
C ILE A 38 -14.05 11.62 1.62
N THR A 39 -12.72 11.46 1.62
CA THR A 39 -12.06 10.38 0.88
C THR A 39 -11.56 9.31 1.84
N VAL A 40 -11.99 8.08 1.64
CA VAL A 40 -11.61 6.89 2.44
C VAL A 40 -11.24 5.73 1.52
N ASP A 41 -10.55 4.72 2.04
CA ASP A 41 -10.32 3.48 1.28
C ASP A 41 -11.64 2.73 1.04
N ASN A 42 -11.60 1.69 0.20
CA ASN A 42 -12.81 0.97 -0.22
C ASN A 42 -13.29 -0.11 0.78
N ALA A 43 -12.79 -0.13 2.01
CA ALA A 43 -13.25 -1.08 3.02
C ALA A 43 -14.75 -0.88 3.36
N SER A 44 -15.44 -1.96 3.68
CA SER A 44 -16.87 -1.94 3.98
C SER A 44 -17.21 -1.09 5.21
N SER A 45 -16.34 -1.07 6.23
CA SER A 45 -16.47 -0.27 7.45
C SER A 45 -16.51 1.23 7.15
N ASN A 46 -15.76 1.68 6.14
CA ASN A 46 -15.71 3.09 5.72
C ASN A 46 -17.03 3.54 5.06
N ASN A 47 -17.72 2.65 4.34
CA ASN A 47 -19.07 2.96 3.83
C ASN A 47 -20.04 3.28 4.99
N MET A 48 -19.96 2.52 6.09
CA MET A 48 -20.78 2.77 7.27
C MET A 48 -20.38 4.07 7.97
N SER A 49 -19.08 4.33 8.11
CA SER A 49 -18.60 5.57 8.73
C SER A 49 -19.07 6.82 7.99
N VAL A 50 -18.94 6.85 6.66
CA VAL A 50 -19.39 8.00 5.87
C VAL A 50 -20.92 8.17 5.94
N LYS A 51 -21.69 7.06 6.00
CA LYS A 51 -23.15 7.13 6.23
C LYS A 51 -23.49 7.75 7.59
N GLU A 52 -22.79 7.39 8.65
CA GLU A 52 -23.02 8.00 9.97
C GLU A 52 -22.59 9.47 10.00
N LEU A 53 -21.46 9.82 9.37
CA LEU A 53 -21.04 11.21 9.20
C LEU A 53 -22.07 12.04 8.42
N ASN A 54 -22.70 11.48 7.39
CA ASN A 54 -23.77 12.14 6.65
C ASN A 54 -24.96 12.52 7.56
N LYS A 55 -25.35 11.61 8.47
CA LYS A 55 -26.39 11.90 9.48
C LYS A 55 -25.94 12.99 10.45
N ILE A 56 -24.69 12.93 10.89
CA ILE A 56 -24.10 13.92 11.81
C ILE A 56 -24.10 15.31 11.16
N PHE A 57 -23.64 15.45 9.92
CA PHE A 57 -23.62 16.73 9.22
C PHE A 57 -25.02 17.26 8.91
N THR A 58 -25.98 16.37 8.63
CA THR A 58 -27.39 16.75 8.52
C THR A 58 -27.91 17.34 9.83
N LYS A 59 -27.58 16.72 10.97
CA LYS A 59 -27.92 17.25 12.31
C LYS A 59 -27.23 18.58 12.62
N TRP A 60 -26.06 18.83 12.04
CA TRP A 60 -25.36 20.11 12.18
C TRP A 60 -25.95 21.21 11.29
N GLY A 61 -26.80 20.86 10.33
CA GLY A 61 -27.33 21.81 9.34
C GLY A 61 -26.32 22.25 8.29
N THR A 62 -25.18 21.56 8.17
CA THR A 62 -24.06 21.94 7.28
C THR A 62 -23.87 20.98 6.10
N ASN A 63 -24.78 20.02 5.94
CA ASN A 63 -24.69 19.00 4.90
C ASN A 63 -25.00 19.56 3.51
N PHE A 64 -23.97 19.73 2.68
CA PHE A 64 -24.11 20.25 1.32
C PHE A 64 -24.82 19.25 0.42
N ILE A 65 -25.84 19.71 -0.33
CA ILE A 65 -26.59 18.89 -1.31
C ILE A 65 -27.03 17.54 -0.69
N ASN A 66 -27.49 17.57 0.56
CA ASN A 66 -27.90 16.38 1.33
C ASN A 66 -26.85 15.24 1.38
N GLY A 67 -25.57 15.58 1.19
CA GLY A 67 -24.45 14.64 1.24
C GLY A 67 -24.26 13.81 -0.03
N GLU A 68 -24.87 14.20 -1.17
CA GLU A 68 -24.78 13.45 -2.44
C GLU A 68 -23.33 13.20 -2.89
N HIS A 69 -22.43 14.16 -2.65
CA HIS A 69 -21.00 14.06 -3.00
C HIS A 69 -20.09 13.87 -1.78
N LEU A 70 -20.64 13.46 -0.64
CA LEU A 70 -19.88 13.34 0.58
C LEU A 70 -18.86 12.19 0.52
N HIS A 71 -19.19 11.09 -0.16
CA HIS A 71 -18.31 9.93 -0.21
C HIS A 71 -17.52 9.86 -1.51
N VAL A 72 -16.20 10.03 -1.43
CA VAL A 72 -15.26 9.71 -2.52
C VAL A 72 -14.40 8.51 -2.14
N ARG A 73 -14.31 7.55 -3.06
CA ARG A 73 -13.48 6.36 -2.89
C ARG A 73 -12.03 6.65 -3.27
N CYS A 74 -11.10 6.05 -2.54
CA CYS A 74 -9.68 6.21 -2.83
C CYS A 74 -9.30 5.53 -4.16
N MET A 75 -8.96 6.34 -5.18
CA MET A 75 -8.52 5.85 -6.49
C MET A 75 -7.28 4.96 -6.39
N ALA A 76 -6.31 5.32 -5.55
CA ALA A 76 -5.10 4.53 -5.35
C ALA A 76 -5.42 3.11 -4.84
N HIS A 77 -6.41 2.97 -3.95
CA HIS A 77 -6.87 1.67 -3.49
C HIS A 77 -7.58 0.88 -4.60
N THR A 78 -8.40 1.54 -5.43
CA THR A 78 -9.03 0.90 -6.61
C THR A 78 -7.97 0.37 -7.58
N ILE A 79 -6.94 1.16 -7.90
CA ILE A 79 -5.83 0.73 -8.75
C ILE A 79 -5.10 -0.46 -8.10
N ASN A 80 -4.87 -0.42 -6.79
CA ASN A 80 -4.28 -1.53 -6.05
C ASN A 80 -5.07 -2.83 -6.22
N LEU A 81 -6.41 -2.78 -6.08
CA LEU A 81 -7.28 -3.95 -6.30
C LEU A 81 -7.21 -4.48 -7.74
N ILE A 82 -7.21 -3.58 -8.73
CA ILE A 82 -7.09 -3.96 -10.16
C ILE A 82 -5.78 -4.68 -10.39
N VAL A 83 -4.66 -4.10 -9.94
CA VAL A 83 -3.32 -4.69 -10.12
C VAL A 83 -3.24 -6.05 -9.42
N HIS A 84 -3.69 -6.17 -8.18
CA HIS A 84 -3.66 -7.47 -7.48
C HIS A 84 -4.51 -8.53 -8.16
N ASN A 85 -5.67 -8.18 -8.69
CA ASN A 85 -6.48 -9.13 -9.46
C ASN A 85 -5.78 -9.55 -10.75
N GLY A 86 -5.13 -8.62 -11.47
CA GLY A 86 -4.33 -8.97 -12.65
C GLY A 86 -3.16 -9.90 -12.32
N LEU A 87 -2.44 -9.64 -11.23
CA LEU A 87 -1.28 -10.44 -10.81
C LEU A 87 -1.64 -11.87 -10.39
N LYS A 88 -2.90 -12.15 -10.03
CA LYS A 88 -3.34 -13.53 -9.70
C LYS A 88 -3.20 -14.47 -10.89
N VAL A 89 -3.33 -13.98 -12.12
CA VAL A 89 -3.20 -14.79 -13.36
C VAL A 89 -1.81 -15.40 -13.47
N THR A 90 -0.77 -14.69 -13.02
CA THR A 90 0.63 -15.12 -13.05
C THR A 90 1.18 -15.41 -11.65
N GLY A 91 0.30 -15.75 -10.70
CA GLY A 91 0.62 -15.82 -9.27
C GLY A 91 1.76 -16.77 -8.93
N MET A 92 1.81 -17.95 -9.58
CA MET A 92 2.84 -18.97 -9.31
C MET A 92 4.26 -18.49 -9.63
N SER A 93 4.47 -17.85 -10.79
CA SER A 93 5.79 -17.33 -11.19
C SER A 93 6.25 -16.22 -10.26
N ILE A 94 5.33 -15.31 -9.91
CA ILE A 94 5.62 -14.22 -8.97
C ILE A 94 5.98 -14.79 -7.59
N GLU A 95 5.29 -15.85 -7.14
CA GLU A 95 5.59 -16.49 -5.86
C GLU A 95 6.98 -17.13 -5.83
N LYS A 96 7.41 -17.79 -6.92
CA LYS A 96 8.77 -18.34 -7.05
C LYS A 96 9.83 -17.25 -6.95
N VAL A 97 9.66 -16.16 -7.70
CA VAL A 97 10.57 -15.01 -7.65
C VAL A 97 10.60 -14.40 -6.24
N ARG A 98 9.41 -14.20 -5.63
CA ARG A 98 9.31 -13.69 -4.26
C ARG A 98 10.05 -14.56 -3.25
N LYS A 99 9.95 -15.88 -3.37
CA LYS A 99 10.68 -16.84 -2.51
C LYS A 99 12.19 -16.70 -2.68
N ALA A 100 12.69 -16.61 -3.91
CA ALA A 100 14.12 -16.41 -4.19
C ALA A 100 14.64 -15.08 -3.63
N VAL A 101 13.93 -13.97 -3.89
CA VAL A 101 14.27 -12.65 -3.35
C VAL A 101 14.26 -12.67 -1.82
N LYS A 102 13.27 -13.31 -1.20
CA LYS A 102 13.17 -13.43 0.25
C LYS A 102 14.33 -14.23 0.84
N TYR A 103 14.78 -15.29 0.16
CA TYR A 103 15.92 -16.11 0.58
C TYR A 103 17.22 -15.30 0.58
N ILE A 104 17.57 -14.66 -0.53
CA ILE A 104 18.79 -13.83 -0.66
C ILE A 104 18.78 -12.68 0.36
N ARG A 105 17.62 -12.09 0.59
CA ARG A 105 17.45 -10.98 1.55
C ARG A 105 17.39 -11.42 3.02
N HIS A 106 17.40 -12.71 3.31
CA HIS A 106 17.17 -13.21 4.66
C HIS A 106 18.31 -12.84 5.63
N SER A 107 19.55 -12.77 5.14
CA SER A 107 20.73 -12.41 5.93
C SER A 107 21.62 -11.43 5.19
N PRO A 108 22.30 -10.50 5.91
CA PRO A 108 23.35 -9.67 5.33
C PRO A 108 24.44 -10.46 4.60
N ILE A 109 24.75 -11.68 5.08
CA ILE A 109 25.77 -12.55 4.47
C ILE A 109 25.35 -12.97 3.05
N TRP A 110 24.11 -13.46 2.89
CA TRP A 110 23.56 -13.84 1.58
C TRP A 110 23.42 -12.64 0.65
N CYS A 111 23.03 -11.47 1.17
CA CYS A 111 23.01 -10.23 0.40
C CYS A 111 24.40 -9.84 -0.12
N LYS A 112 25.42 -9.94 0.73
CA LYS A 112 26.81 -9.61 0.35
C LYS A 112 27.33 -10.55 -0.73
N ARG A 113 27.11 -11.86 -0.58
CA ARG A 113 27.46 -12.86 -1.62
C ARG A 113 26.78 -12.57 -2.95
N PHE A 114 25.48 -12.24 -2.91
CA PHE A 114 24.76 -11.86 -4.13
C PHE A 114 25.31 -10.58 -4.77
N GLN A 115 25.73 -9.59 -3.98
CA GLN A 115 26.38 -8.39 -4.49
C GLN A 115 27.71 -8.70 -5.16
N GLU A 116 28.54 -9.57 -4.56
CA GLU A 116 29.79 -10.05 -5.14
C GLU A 116 29.53 -10.72 -6.51
N CYS A 117 28.52 -11.61 -6.59
CA CYS A 117 28.14 -12.23 -7.87
C CYS A 117 27.66 -11.21 -8.92
N CYS A 118 26.99 -10.13 -8.50
CA CYS A 118 26.59 -9.05 -9.42
C CYS A 118 27.80 -8.25 -9.91
N GLU A 119 28.80 -8.03 -9.06
CA GLU A 119 30.05 -7.36 -9.41
C GLU A 119 30.86 -8.21 -10.40
N ASP A 120 30.92 -9.54 -10.21
CA ASP A 120 31.64 -10.48 -11.09
C ASP A 120 31.12 -10.50 -12.54
N VAL A 121 29.83 -10.19 -12.75
CA VAL A 121 29.20 -10.13 -14.08
C VAL A 121 28.97 -8.70 -14.58
N ASP A 122 29.73 -7.73 -14.05
CA ASP A 122 29.70 -6.30 -14.42
C ASP A 122 28.31 -5.63 -14.28
N ILE A 123 27.44 -6.14 -13.40
CA ILE A 123 26.18 -5.46 -13.08
C ILE A 123 26.47 -4.31 -12.13
N ASN A 124 26.63 -3.11 -12.70
CA ASN A 124 26.85 -1.85 -11.99
C ASN A 124 25.60 -1.31 -11.25
N SER A 125 24.75 -2.18 -10.71
CA SER A 125 23.58 -1.80 -9.92
C SER A 125 23.91 -1.80 -8.44
N LYS A 126 24.17 -0.62 -7.87
CA LYS A 126 24.23 -0.40 -6.41
C LYS A 126 22.92 -0.72 -5.68
N LYS A 127 21.84 -1.05 -6.42
CA LYS A 127 20.51 -1.30 -5.88
C LYS A 127 20.33 -2.79 -5.60
N LEU A 128 20.20 -3.13 -4.32
CA LEU A 128 19.83 -4.46 -3.84
C LEU A 128 18.48 -4.92 -4.39
N LEU A 129 18.28 -6.25 -4.47
CA LEU A 129 16.97 -6.86 -4.67
C LEU A 129 15.95 -6.25 -3.69
N CYS A 130 14.71 -6.04 -4.10
CA CYS A 130 13.65 -5.54 -3.22
C CYS A 130 12.50 -6.53 -3.14
N LEU A 131 12.03 -6.85 -1.93
CA LEU A 131 10.85 -7.67 -1.73
C LEU A 131 9.60 -6.81 -1.98
N ASP A 132 8.59 -7.39 -2.62
CA ASP A 132 7.31 -6.71 -2.82
C ASP A 132 6.53 -6.56 -1.51
N ILE A 133 5.60 -5.59 -1.49
CA ILE A 133 4.70 -5.30 -0.37
C ILE A 133 3.28 -5.51 -0.88
N SER A 134 2.59 -6.50 -0.34
CA SER A 134 1.27 -6.93 -0.81
C SER A 134 0.17 -5.87 -0.75
N THR A 135 0.39 -4.75 -0.06
CA THR A 135 -0.56 -3.63 0.05
C THR A 135 -0.21 -2.45 -0.87
N ARG A 136 0.89 -2.52 -1.62
CA ARG A 136 1.40 -1.43 -2.47
C ARG A 136 1.48 -1.86 -3.94
N TRP A 137 0.54 -1.39 -4.74
CA TRP A 137 0.33 -1.78 -6.14
C TRP A 137 1.58 -1.84 -7.02
N ASN A 138 2.52 -0.91 -6.86
CA ASN A 138 3.71 -0.85 -7.70
C ASN A 138 4.87 -1.71 -7.19
N SER A 139 4.80 -2.32 -6.00
CA SER A 139 5.95 -3.02 -5.41
C SER A 139 6.31 -4.31 -6.13
N THR A 140 5.31 -5.06 -6.64
CA THR A 140 5.56 -6.30 -7.39
C THR A 140 6.30 -5.98 -8.68
N TYR A 141 5.89 -4.93 -9.38
CA TYR A 141 6.61 -4.42 -10.55
C TYR A 141 8.06 -4.08 -10.20
N LEU A 142 8.29 -3.35 -9.11
CA LEU A 142 9.65 -2.98 -8.68
C LEU A 142 10.51 -4.21 -8.35
N MET A 143 9.96 -5.21 -7.68
CA MET A 143 10.63 -6.49 -7.42
C MET A 143 11.02 -7.19 -8.72
N LEU A 144 10.06 -7.35 -9.64
CA LEU A 144 10.29 -8.04 -10.92
C LEU A 144 11.30 -7.28 -11.79
N ASN A 145 11.18 -5.96 -11.89
CA ASN A 145 12.12 -5.14 -12.64
C ASN A 145 13.53 -5.26 -12.06
N ARG A 146 13.66 -5.27 -10.73
CA ARG A 146 14.97 -5.43 -10.08
C ARG A 146 15.55 -6.83 -10.31
N VAL A 147 14.73 -7.86 -10.34
CA VAL A 147 15.15 -9.24 -10.64
C VAL A 147 15.64 -9.35 -12.08
N ILE A 148 14.96 -8.71 -13.03
CA ILE A 148 15.38 -8.63 -14.44
C ILE A 148 16.70 -7.84 -14.57
N ASP A 149 16.81 -6.67 -13.91
CA ASP A 149 18.05 -5.88 -13.88
C ASP A 149 19.25 -6.69 -13.35
N CYS A 150 19.00 -7.72 -12.53
CA CYS A 150 20.02 -8.55 -11.88
C CYS A 150 20.04 -10.01 -12.37
N GLU A 151 19.46 -10.31 -13.54
CA GLU A 151 19.29 -11.69 -14.01
C GLU A 151 20.60 -12.47 -14.09
N ASN A 152 21.66 -11.91 -14.69
CA ASN A 152 22.97 -12.58 -14.77
C ASN A 152 23.60 -12.79 -13.40
N GLY A 153 23.42 -11.84 -12.47
CA GLY A 153 23.90 -11.98 -11.09
C GLY A 153 23.16 -13.07 -10.32
N LEU A 154 21.88 -13.26 -10.59
CA LEU A 154 21.09 -14.38 -10.02
C LEU A 154 21.54 -15.73 -10.59
N LEU A 155 21.85 -15.82 -11.88
CA LEU A 155 22.39 -17.04 -12.48
C LEU A 155 23.76 -17.41 -11.88
N SER A 156 24.68 -16.44 -11.82
CA SER A 156 25.99 -16.63 -11.18
C SER A 156 25.86 -17.04 -9.70
N TYR A 157 24.90 -16.45 -8.97
CA TYR A 157 24.63 -16.80 -7.58
C TYR A 157 24.14 -18.25 -7.41
N VAL A 158 23.33 -18.76 -8.33
CA VAL A 158 22.88 -20.17 -8.31
C VAL A 158 24.05 -21.12 -8.57
N ASP A 159 24.91 -20.80 -9.55
CA ASP A 159 26.06 -21.62 -9.90
C ASP A 159 27.08 -21.70 -8.74
N HIS A 160 27.27 -20.60 -7.99
CA HIS A 160 28.23 -20.54 -6.87
C HIS A 160 27.70 -21.10 -5.54
N ASP A 161 26.42 -20.93 -5.19
CA ASP A 161 25.88 -21.24 -3.86
C ASP A 161 25.06 -22.56 -3.82
N ILE A 162 24.57 -23.06 -4.96
CA ILE A 162 23.76 -24.30 -5.05
C ILE A 162 24.56 -25.50 -5.57
N GLY A 163 25.72 -25.30 -6.22
CA GLY A 163 26.61 -26.38 -6.63
C GLY A 163 25.91 -27.42 -7.52
N LEU A 164 25.33 -26.96 -8.63
CA LEU A 164 25.00 -27.83 -9.76
C LEU A 164 26.17 -27.90 -10.74
#